data_AF-T0ZTN9-F1
#
_entry.id   AF-T0ZTN9-F1
#
_cell.length_a   1.000
_cell.length_b   1.000
_cell.length_c   1.000
_cell.angle_alpha   90.00
_cell.angle_beta   90.00
_cell.angle_gamma   90.00
#
_symmetry.space_group_name_H-M   'P 1'
#
loop_
_entity.id
_entity.type
_entity.pdbx_description
1 polymer ?
#
loop_
_entity_poly.entity_id
_entity_poly.type
_entity_poly.pdbx_seq_one_letter_code
_entity_poly.pdbx_strand_id
1 'polypeptide(L)'
;RDGHKVKNETVGNLSHLPEPLIEVIRRALRGETFVSVAERLQIVRSKPHGHVQAVRVAMQRLGFESLIASRASPERDRVCAMVAARVLAPHTKLATTRWWHTTTLAE
;
A
#
# COMPACT_ATOMS: atom_id res chain seq x y z
N ARG A 1 25.32 37.57 -34.53
CA ARG A 1 24.19 36.65 -34.27
C ARG A 1 24.80 35.44 -33.58
N ASP A 2 24.81 35.44 -32.26
CA ASP A 2 25.33 34.33 -31.47
C ASP A 2 24.32 33.18 -31.39
N GLY A 3 24.85 31.96 -31.45
CA GLY A 3 24.24 30.80 -30.81
C GLY A 3 23.46 29.88 -31.75
N HIS A 4 24.17 29.04 -32.49
CA HIS A 4 23.61 27.80 -33.05
C HIS A 4 23.18 26.87 -31.90
N LYS A 5 21.99 27.10 -31.33
CA LYS A 5 21.40 26.23 -30.33
C LYS A 5 20.73 25.05 -31.04
N VAL A 6 21.43 23.91 -31.09
CA VAL A 6 20.86 22.65 -31.59
C VAL A 6 19.66 22.31 -30.70
N LYS A 7 18.46 22.28 -31.29
CA LYS A 7 17.21 22.06 -30.54
C LYS A 7 16.92 20.57 -30.31
N ASN A 8 17.36 19.71 -31.23
CA ASN A 8 17.22 18.26 -31.17
C ASN A 8 18.42 17.62 -31.88
N GLU A 9 19.08 16.67 -31.23
CA GLU A 9 20.15 15.85 -31.80
C GLU A 9 19.67 14.38 -31.82
N THR A 10 19.78 13.73 -32.97
CA THR A 10 19.37 12.32 -33.11
C THR A 10 20.48 11.43 -32.55
N VAL A 11 20.25 10.87 -31.37
CA VAL A 11 21.23 10.01 -30.67
C VAL A 11 21.24 8.56 -31.23
N GLY A 12 20.17 8.16 -31.93
CA GLY A 12 20.04 6.84 -32.56
C GLY A 12 18.59 6.45 -32.79
N ASN A 13 18.34 5.44 -33.62
CA ASN A 13 17.00 4.84 -33.73
C ASN A 13 16.80 3.82 -32.61
N LEU A 14 15.75 4.00 -31.82
CA LEU A 14 15.43 3.14 -30.67
C LEU A 14 14.14 2.34 -30.91
N SER A 15 13.55 2.39 -32.11
CA SER A 15 12.24 1.77 -32.41
C SER A 15 12.24 0.23 -32.34
N HIS A 16 13.42 -0.38 -32.30
CA HIS A 16 13.61 -1.83 -32.20
C HIS A 16 13.56 -2.32 -30.74
N LEU A 17 13.64 -1.40 -29.78
CA LEU A 17 13.61 -1.74 -28.36
C LEU A 17 12.17 -2.01 -27.88
N PRO A 18 11.99 -2.82 -26.83
CA PRO A 18 10.67 -2.96 -26.19
C PRO A 18 10.14 -1.63 -25.67
N GLU A 19 8.83 -1.38 -25.79
CA GLU A 19 8.19 -0.13 -25.35
C GLU A 19 8.53 0.27 -23.90
N PRO A 20 8.60 -0.65 -22.91
CA PRO A 20 8.98 -0.29 -21.54
C PRO A 20 10.38 0.33 -21.45
N LEU A 21 11.33 -0.13 -22.28
CA LEU A 21 12.69 0.38 -22.30
C LEU A 21 12.76 1.75 -22.99
N ILE A 22 12.02 1.93 -24.10
CA ILE A 22 11.89 3.23 -24.76
C ILE A 22 11.34 4.26 -23.78
N GLU A 23 10.34 3.90 -22.97
CA GLU A 23 9.75 4.81 -22.00
C GLU A 23 10.72 5.20 -20.87
N VAL A 24 11.50 4.24 -20.35
CA VAL A 24 12.57 4.54 -19.38
C VAL A 24 13.60 5.50 -19.98
N ILE A 25 14.01 5.29 -21.23
CA ILE A 25 14.96 6.18 -21.91
C ILE A 25 14.36 7.57 -22.10
N ARG A 26 13.12 7.70 -22.59
CA ARG A 26 12.44 8.99 -22.77
C ARG A 26 12.40 9.79 -21.47
N ARG A 27 12.03 9.14 -20.36
CA ARG A 27 11.93 9.76 -19.04
C ARG A 27 13.31 10.11 -18.46
N ALA A 28 14.30 9.25 -18.64
CA ALA A 28 15.69 9.53 -18.23
C ALA A 28 16.27 10.73 -19.00
N LEU A 29 16.02 10.83 -20.30
CA LEU A 29 16.42 11.99 -21.12
C LEU A 29 15.71 13.30 -20.72
N ARG A 30 14.53 13.22 -20.09
CA ARG A 30 13.84 14.38 -19.48
C ARG A 30 14.38 14.75 -18.10
N GLY A 31 15.39 14.02 -17.59
CA GLY A 31 16.02 14.28 -16.30
C GLY A 31 15.42 13.50 -15.13
N GLU A 32 14.54 12.53 -15.37
CA GLU A 32 14.03 11.68 -14.29
C GLU A 32 15.11 10.71 -13.78
N THR A 33 15.21 10.56 -12.46
CA THR A 33 16.14 9.63 -11.84
C THR A 33 15.45 8.30 -11.58
N PHE A 34 16.06 7.23 -12.08
CA PHE A 34 15.62 5.86 -11.83
C PHE A 34 16.51 5.24 -10.77
N VAL A 35 15.88 4.50 -9.87
CA VAL A 35 16.57 3.81 -8.78
C VAL A 35 16.03 2.39 -8.70
N SER A 36 16.90 1.45 -8.36
CA SER A 36 16.46 0.08 -8.11
C SER A 36 15.54 0.05 -6.90
N VAL A 37 14.36 -0.56 -7.06
CA VAL A 37 13.43 -0.80 -5.96
C VAL A 37 14.12 -1.60 -4.86
N ALA A 38 14.91 -2.61 -5.22
CA ALA A 38 15.63 -3.44 -4.26
C ALA A 38 16.73 -2.68 -3.49
N GLU A 39 17.28 -1.61 -4.09
CA GLU A 39 18.31 -0.78 -3.44
C GLU A 39 17.71 0.35 -2.60
N ARG A 40 16.48 0.78 -2.90
CA ARG A 40 15.84 1.93 -2.22
C ARG A 40 14.73 1.57 -1.25
N LEU A 41 14.07 0.44 -1.45
CA LEU A 41 13.00 -0.03 -0.57
C LEU A 41 13.47 -1.27 0.17
N GLN A 42 13.44 -1.18 1.50
CA GLN A 42 13.69 -2.31 2.38
C GLN A 42 12.39 -2.70 3.09
N ILE A 43 12.08 -3.99 3.08
CA ILE A 43 11.01 -4.53 3.90
C ILE A 43 11.50 -4.51 5.36
N VAL A 44 10.93 -3.63 6.18
CA VAL A 44 11.32 -3.47 7.59
C VAL A 44 10.66 -4.53 8.48
N ARG A 45 9.45 -4.95 8.14
CA ARG A 45 8.70 -5.99 8.85
C ARG A 45 7.56 -6.53 8.00
N SER A 46 7.12 -7.75 8.32
CA SER A 46 5.89 -8.35 7.80
C SER A 46 5.00 -8.71 8.98
N LYS A 47 3.74 -8.27 8.93
CA LYS A 47 2.75 -8.60 9.96
C LYS A 47 1.76 -9.63 9.43
N PRO A 48 1.31 -10.59 10.25
CA PRO A 48 0.18 -11.44 9.92
C PRO A 48 -1.07 -10.59 9.58
N HIS A 49 -1.64 -10.83 8.39
CA HIS A 49 -2.81 -10.11 7.87
C HIS A 49 -3.99 -11.03 7.53
N GLY A 50 -3.73 -12.22 6.97
CA GLY A 50 -4.78 -13.08 6.40
C GLY A 50 -5.93 -13.40 7.36
N HIS A 51 -5.62 -13.79 8.59
CA HIS A 51 -6.62 -14.01 9.64
C HIS A 51 -7.46 -12.75 9.99
N VAL A 52 -6.84 -11.56 10.08
CA VAL A 52 -7.56 -10.29 10.28
C VAL A 52 -8.52 -10.03 9.13
N GLN A 53 -8.04 -10.20 7.89
CA GLN A 53 -8.86 -10.01 6.70
C GLN A 53 -10.02 -10.99 6.63
N ALA A 54 -9.81 -12.26 7.00
CA ALA A 54 -10.87 -13.27 7.03
C ALA A 54 -12.02 -12.85 7.96
N VAL A 55 -11.69 -12.36 9.17
CA VAL A 55 -12.70 -11.85 10.11
C VAL A 55 -13.40 -10.60 9.57
N ARG A 56 -12.66 -9.64 9.00
CA ARG A 56 -13.26 -8.43 8.41
C ARG A 56 -14.24 -8.78 7.29
N VAL A 57 -13.87 -9.68 6.39
CA VAL A 57 -14.73 -10.15 5.30
C VAL A 57 -15.98 -10.85 5.85
N ALA A 58 -15.84 -11.69 6.89
CA ALA A 58 -16.99 -12.32 7.53
C ALA A 58 -17.95 -11.28 8.14
N MET A 59 -17.43 -10.28 8.85
CA MET A 59 -18.23 -9.19 9.41
C MET A 59 -18.99 -8.40 8.34
N GLN A 60 -18.35 -8.11 7.20
CA GLN A 60 -18.98 -7.46 6.06
C GLN A 60 -20.11 -8.30 5.47
N ARG A 61 -19.88 -9.60 5.25
CA ARG A 61 -20.89 -10.53 4.73
C ARG A 61 -22.09 -10.69 5.65
N LEU A 62 -21.88 -10.59 6.96
CA LEU A 62 -22.94 -10.64 7.96
C LEU A 62 -23.64 -9.28 8.16
N GLY A 63 -23.23 -8.22 7.46
CA GLY A 63 -23.78 -6.88 7.63
C GLY A 63 -23.48 -6.26 8.99
N PHE A 64 -22.47 -6.76 9.72
CA PHE A 64 -22.21 -6.40 11.12
C PHE A 64 -22.03 -4.90 11.33
N GLU A 65 -21.36 -4.22 10.40
CA GLU A 65 -21.13 -2.77 10.48
C GLU A 65 -22.44 -1.97 10.62
N SER A 66 -23.49 -2.40 9.90
CA SER A 66 -24.80 -1.75 9.95
C SER A 66 -25.55 -1.95 11.26
N LEU A 67 -25.23 -3.01 12.02
CA LEU A 67 -25.76 -3.25 13.36
C LEU A 67 -25.18 -2.26 14.38
N ILE A 68 -23.95 -1.80 14.14
CA ILE A 68 -23.27 -0.83 15.02
C ILE A 68 -23.74 0.59 14.69
N ALA A 69 -23.72 0.97 13.41
CA ALA A 69 -24.23 2.25 12.96
C ALA A 69 -24.62 2.21 11.47
N SER A 70 -25.72 2.89 11.13
CA SER A 70 -26.22 2.96 9.75
C SER A 70 -25.33 3.76 8.80
N ARG A 71 -24.43 4.61 9.32
CA ARG A 71 -23.46 5.40 8.55
C ARG A 71 -22.04 5.04 8.96
N ALA A 72 -21.11 5.15 8.02
CA ALA A 72 -19.69 4.99 8.31
C ALA A 72 -19.21 6.09 9.27
N SER A 73 -18.46 5.69 10.30
CA SER A 73 -17.83 6.61 11.23
C SER A 73 -16.59 5.97 11.87
N PRO A 74 -15.62 6.78 12.34
CA PRO A 74 -14.46 6.28 13.07
C PRO A 74 -14.85 5.42 14.29
N GLU A 75 -15.94 5.76 14.98
CA GLU A 75 -16.44 5.03 16.13
C GLU A 75 -16.93 3.64 15.74
N ARG A 76 -17.68 3.53 14.63
CA ARG A 76 -18.13 2.26 14.09
C ARG A 76 -16.96 1.34 13.75
N ASP A 77 -15.93 1.91 13.11
CA ASP A 77 -14.75 1.15 12.71
C ASP A 77 -13.93 0.70 13.94
N ARG A 78 -13.80 1.55 14.97
CA ARG A 78 -13.18 1.16 16.25
C ARG A 78 -13.93 0.02 16.93
N VAL A 79 -15.28 0.07 16.96
CA VAL A 79 -16.09 -1.02 17.53
C VAL A 79 -15.90 -2.30 16.73
N CYS A 80 -15.90 -2.23 15.40
CA CYS A 80 -15.63 -3.39 14.56
C CYS A 80 -14.24 -3.98 14.85
N ALA A 81 -13.21 -3.14 14.99
CA ALA A 81 -11.87 -3.59 15.35
C ALA A 81 -11.82 -4.23 16.75
N MET A 82 -12.53 -3.69 17.74
CA MET A 82 -12.62 -4.28 19.09
C MET A 82 -13.29 -5.66 19.05
N VAL A 83 -14.34 -5.82 18.26
CA VAL A 83 -15.03 -7.12 18.09
C VAL A 83 -14.15 -8.11 17.33
N ALA A 84 -13.51 -7.67 16.24
CA ALA A 84 -12.57 -8.48 15.48
C ALA A 84 -11.40 -8.96 16.38
N ALA A 85 -10.86 -8.10 17.25
CA ALA A 85 -9.85 -8.48 18.24
C ALA A 85 -10.32 -9.64 19.11
N ARG A 86 -11.58 -9.60 19.56
CA ARG A 86 -12.17 -10.63 20.42
C ARG A 86 -12.39 -11.94 19.70
N VAL A 87 -12.74 -11.92 18.41
CA VAL A 87 -12.88 -13.13 17.58
C VAL A 87 -11.52 -13.77 17.31
N LEU A 88 -10.52 -12.95 16.98
CA LEU A 88 -9.18 -13.41 16.61
C LEU A 88 -8.40 -13.98 17.80
N ALA A 89 -8.37 -13.25 18.91
CA ALA A 89 -7.54 -13.60 20.06
C ALA A 89 -8.08 -12.97 21.36
N PRO A 90 -8.97 -13.68 22.10
CA PRO A 90 -9.49 -13.24 23.40
C PRO A 90 -8.37 -12.98 24.41
N HIS A 91 -8.29 -11.77 24.96
CA HIS A 91 -7.30 -11.40 25.97
C HIS A 91 -7.88 -10.42 27.00
N THR A 92 -7.19 -10.26 28.13
CA THR A 92 -7.47 -9.16 29.09
C THR A 92 -7.18 -7.81 28.43
N LYS A 93 -7.79 -6.72 28.92
CA LYS A 93 -7.68 -5.38 28.30
C LYS A 93 -6.24 -4.98 27.96
N LEU A 94 -5.32 -5.10 28.91
CA LEU A 94 -3.91 -4.72 28.71
C LEU A 94 -3.15 -5.69 27.79
N ALA A 95 -3.52 -6.97 27.76
CA ALA A 95 -2.91 -7.93 26.86
C ALA A 95 -3.40 -7.74 25.41
N THR A 96 -4.69 -7.43 25.22
CA THR A 96 -5.28 -7.12 23.91
C THR A 96 -4.55 -5.97 23.22
N THR A 97 -4.31 -4.86 23.93
CA THR A 97 -3.64 -3.68 23.34
C THR A 97 -2.19 -3.96 22.98
N ARG A 98 -1.47 -4.79 23.75
CA ARG A 98 -0.11 -5.23 23.39
C ARG A 98 -0.12 -6.14 22.16
N TRP A 99 -1.07 -7.09 22.11
CA TRP A 99 -1.18 -8.04 21.02
C TRP A 99 -1.55 -7.37 19.68
N TRP A 100 -2.35 -6.30 19.68
CA TRP A 100 -2.73 -5.57 18.46
C TRP A 100 -1.56 -5.21 17.53
N HIS A 101 -0.43 -4.83 18.10
CA HIS A 101 0.73 -4.40 17.31
C HIS A 101 1.48 -5.56 16.65
N THR A 102 1.12 -6.81 16.97
CA THR A 102 1.70 -8.03 16.36
C THR A 102 1.04 -8.44 15.05
N THR A 103 -0.13 -7.87 14.72
CA THR A 103 -0.88 -8.13 13.49
C THR A 103 -1.25 -6.82 12.80
N THR A 104 -1.89 -6.88 11.63
CA THR A 104 -2.42 -5.68 10.96
C THR A 104 -3.75 -5.20 11.54
N LEU A 105 -4.26 -5.74 12.65
CA LEU A 105 -5.57 -5.36 13.20
C LEU A 105 -5.66 -3.88 13.61
N ALA A 106 -4.52 -3.28 14.00
CA ALA A 106 -4.42 -1.88 14.40
C ALA A 106 -4.09 -0.93 13.24
N GLU A 107 -4.03 -1.43 12.00
CA GLU A 107 -3.82 -0.66 10.77
C GLU A 107 -5.16 -0.45 10.06
#